data_AF-A0A2R6AS72-F1
#
_entry.id   AF-A0A2R6AS72-F1
#
_cell.length_a   1.000
_cell.length_b   1.000
_cell.length_c   1.000
_cell.angle_alpha   90.00
_cell.angle_beta   90.00
_cell.angle_gamma   90.00
#
_symmetry.space_group_name_H-M   'P 1'
#
loop_
_entity.id
_entity.type
_entity.pdbx_description
1 polymer ?
#
loop_
_entity_poly.entity_id
_entity_poly.type
_entity_poly.pdbx_seq_one_letter_code
_entity_poly.pdbx_strand_id
1 'polypeptide(L)'
;MVQRGLRSEKSVSLILFISKSGGRAKLKDAASFLNLPRDSTKGYVRALLRLGYLERDGGFLILSEKGRAFASLLSEKRSPVEPKIPEGVRSKRVKALFEALAYCGGVARASELAALCKESRVRSELYHYVKKGVLSFSFGFFVLRATAITTTTIPVPENGRKVVVLKKNNEGSINRNNNHDINHNNKKEEEEKEKQKAPPNSGSSSSNSSDGVLRERLSELRSPSAVRLFLFLAERAVRLSNYVFYGSAGEVADASGVSLEELNEALRELRNARLAYVIPQTGKLALYRDVGDALIKDHSLIFDARSLLQRVS
;
A
#
# COMPACT_ATOMS: atom_id res chain seq x y z
N MET A 1 1.90 3.02 -2.21
CA MET A 1 1.44 2.03 -3.20
C MET A 1 2.25 0.79 -2.93
N VAL A 2 1.65 -0.32 -2.51
CA VAL A 2 2.39 -1.59 -2.60
C VAL A 2 2.49 -1.86 -4.09
N GLN A 3 3.65 -1.61 -4.72
CA GLN A 3 3.92 -2.07 -6.09
C GLN A 3 3.39 -3.50 -6.17
N ARG A 4 2.41 -3.77 -7.05
CA ARG A 4 1.94 -5.13 -7.28
C ARG A 4 3.12 -5.88 -7.88
N GLY A 5 3.93 -6.46 -6.98
CA GLY A 5 5.09 -7.24 -7.35
C GLY A 5 4.68 -8.43 -8.18
N LEU A 6 5.66 -9.03 -8.85
CA LEU A 6 5.54 -10.39 -9.33
C LEU A 6 5.08 -11.30 -8.18
N ARG A 7 3.79 -11.67 -8.16
CA ARG A 7 3.23 -12.63 -7.20
C ARG A 7 3.27 -14.05 -7.73
N SER A 8 3.24 -14.20 -9.06
CA SER A 8 3.27 -15.50 -9.73
C SER A 8 4.68 -16.10 -9.65
N GLU A 9 4.80 -17.27 -9.02
CA GLU A 9 6.02 -18.06 -9.03
C GLU A 9 6.49 -18.34 -10.45
N LYS A 10 5.57 -18.67 -11.37
CA LYS A 10 5.90 -18.90 -12.78
C LYS A 10 6.53 -17.68 -13.45
N SER A 11 6.11 -16.47 -13.09
CA SER A 11 6.73 -15.24 -13.59
C SER A 11 8.13 -15.04 -13.01
N VAL A 12 8.36 -15.41 -11.75
CA VAL A 12 9.68 -15.32 -11.10
C VAL A 12 10.63 -16.35 -11.68
N SER A 13 10.19 -17.61 -11.82
CA SER A 13 10.94 -18.67 -12.48
C SER A 13 11.31 -18.31 -13.90
N LEU A 14 10.41 -17.63 -14.63
CA LEU A 14 10.68 -17.16 -15.99
C LEU A 14 11.80 -16.11 -16.02
N ILE A 15 11.79 -15.12 -15.12
CA ILE A 15 12.86 -14.13 -15.02
C ILE A 15 14.21 -14.81 -14.69
N LEU A 16 14.22 -15.73 -13.73
CA LEU A 16 15.42 -16.48 -13.36
C LEU A 16 15.96 -17.34 -14.50
N PHE A 17 15.08 -18.00 -15.25
CA PHE A 17 15.45 -18.78 -16.43
C PHE A 17 16.10 -17.91 -17.51
N ILE A 18 15.49 -16.77 -17.83
CA ILE A 18 16.03 -15.85 -18.84
C ILE A 18 17.39 -15.30 -18.36
N SER A 19 17.53 -14.98 -17.07
CA SER A 19 18.79 -14.56 -16.47
C SER A 19 19.89 -15.61 -16.65
N LYS A 20 19.61 -16.87 -16.27
CA LYS A 20 20.55 -18.00 -16.44
C LYS A 20 20.89 -18.29 -17.90
N SER A 21 20.03 -17.89 -18.83
CA SER A 21 20.23 -18.04 -20.29
C SER A 21 21.02 -16.87 -20.90
N GLY A 22 21.72 -16.08 -20.09
CA GLY A 22 22.48 -14.90 -20.54
C GLY A 22 21.61 -13.66 -20.74
N GLY A 23 20.46 -13.58 -20.06
CA GLY A 23 19.55 -12.43 -20.12
C GLY A 23 18.62 -12.41 -21.34
N ARG A 24 18.63 -13.45 -22.17
CA ARG A 24 17.77 -13.58 -23.36
C ARG A 24 17.24 -15.00 -23.54
N ALA A 25 16.00 -15.16 -24.01
CA ALA A 25 15.44 -16.48 -24.35
C ALA A 25 14.34 -16.40 -25.41
N LYS A 26 14.09 -17.48 -26.16
CA LYS A 26 12.91 -17.58 -27.03
C LYS A 26 11.69 -18.00 -26.23
N LEU A 27 10.50 -17.63 -26.72
CA LEU A 27 9.23 -18.04 -26.10
C LEU A 27 9.07 -19.57 -26.03
N LYS A 28 9.60 -20.31 -27.03
CA LYS A 28 9.57 -21.78 -27.03
C LYS A 28 10.30 -22.34 -25.82
N ASP A 29 11.49 -21.83 -25.54
CA ASP A 29 12.37 -22.31 -24.47
C ASP A 29 11.77 -21.95 -23.11
N ALA A 30 11.20 -20.75 -22.98
CA ALA A 30 10.45 -20.34 -21.81
C ALA A 30 9.22 -21.23 -21.53
N ALA A 31 8.48 -21.63 -22.56
CA ALA A 31 7.33 -22.53 -22.42
C ALA A 31 7.75 -23.93 -21.99
N SER A 32 8.83 -24.45 -22.60
CA SER A 32 9.43 -25.74 -22.23
C SER A 32 9.91 -25.73 -20.78
N PHE A 33 10.61 -24.67 -20.35
CA PHE A 33 11.13 -24.55 -18.99
C PHE A 33 10.03 -24.53 -17.92
N LEU A 34 8.94 -23.80 -18.17
CA LEU A 34 7.84 -23.70 -17.21
C LEU A 34 6.93 -24.95 -17.19
N ASN A 35 7.15 -25.87 -18.13
CA ASN A 35 6.29 -27.00 -18.45
C ASN A 35 4.84 -26.56 -18.69
N LEU A 36 4.64 -25.58 -19.59
CA LEU A 36 3.34 -24.99 -19.89
C LEU A 36 3.10 -24.88 -21.40
N PRO A 37 1.83 -24.92 -21.85
CA PRO A 37 1.49 -24.58 -23.23
C PRO A 37 1.97 -23.17 -23.59
N ARG A 38 2.38 -22.98 -24.85
CA ARG A 38 2.87 -21.69 -25.35
C ARG A 38 1.91 -20.54 -25.07
N ASP A 39 0.61 -20.76 -25.21
CA ASP A 39 -0.40 -19.70 -25.01
C ASP A 39 -0.54 -19.30 -23.54
N SER A 40 -0.44 -20.25 -22.60
CA SER A 40 -0.37 -19.96 -21.17
C SER A 40 0.90 -19.17 -20.82
N THR A 41 2.05 -19.54 -21.40
CA THR A 41 3.31 -18.81 -21.22
C THR A 41 3.24 -17.38 -21.78
N LYS A 42 2.54 -17.15 -22.90
CA LYS A 42 2.31 -15.80 -23.44
C LYS A 42 1.60 -14.88 -22.43
N GLY A 43 0.74 -15.43 -21.56
CA GLY A 43 0.08 -14.66 -20.49
C GLY A 43 1.09 -14.08 -19.50
N TYR A 44 1.98 -14.93 -18.98
CA TYR A 44 3.05 -14.49 -18.07
C TYR A 44 4.03 -13.53 -18.74
N VAL A 45 4.42 -13.81 -19.98
CA VAL A 45 5.30 -12.93 -20.76
C VAL A 45 4.67 -11.56 -20.98
N ARG A 46 3.39 -11.50 -21.37
CA ARG A 46 2.66 -10.22 -21.51
C ARG A 46 2.61 -9.44 -20.19
N ALA A 47 2.36 -10.12 -19.07
CA ALA A 47 2.38 -9.47 -17.77
C ALA A 47 3.77 -8.90 -17.44
N LEU A 48 4.85 -9.64 -17.70
CA LEU A 48 6.22 -9.18 -17.45
C LEU A 48 6.65 -8.02 -18.34
N LEU A 49 6.24 -8.03 -19.62
CA LEU A 49 6.44 -6.92 -20.55
C LEU A 49 5.70 -5.66 -20.05
N ARG A 50 4.42 -5.80 -19.69
CA ARG A 50 3.61 -4.68 -19.15
C ARG A 50 4.19 -4.11 -17.85
N LEU A 51 4.79 -4.96 -17.02
CA LEU A 51 5.43 -4.56 -15.76
C LEU A 51 6.86 -4.03 -15.95
N GLY A 52 7.40 -4.07 -17.18
CA GLY A 52 8.71 -3.56 -17.54
C GLY A 52 9.88 -4.42 -17.05
N TYR A 53 9.69 -5.72 -16.83
CA TYR A 53 10.78 -6.66 -16.50
C TYR A 53 11.37 -7.34 -17.73
N LEU A 54 10.61 -7.36 -18.82
CA LEU A 54 11.05 -7.91 -20.10
C LEU A 54 10.91 -6.86 -21.18
N GLU A 55 11.68 -7.05 -22.24
CA GLU A 55 11.63 -6.37 -23.51
C GLU A 55 11.58 -7.41 -24.64
N ARG A 56 11.22 -6.98 -25.85
CA ARG A 56 11.23 -7.82 -27.05
C ARG A 56 12.24 -7.27 -28.03
N ASP A 57 13.05 -8.16 -28.57
CA ASP A 57 14.00 -7.86 -29.64
C ASP A 57 14.11 -9.05 -30.58
N GLY A 58 13.84 -8.84 -31.87
CA GLY A 58 14.00 -9.88 -32.90
C GLY A 58 13.29 -11.22 -32.63
N GLY A 59 12.17 -11.23 -31.91
CA GLY A 59 11.45 -12.46 -31.51
C GLY A 59 12.00 -13.14 -30.24
N PHE A 60 13.00 -12.55 -29.60
CA PHE A 60 13.52 -12.94 -28.29
C PHE A 60 12.86 -12.12 -27.17
N LEU A 61 12.85 -12.72 -25.98
CA LEU A 61 12.54 -12.08 -24.71
C LEU A 61 13.85 -11.71 -24.03
N ILE A 62 14.04 -10.43 -23.72
CA ILE A 62 15.25 -9.91 -23.08
C ILE A 62 14.87 -9.35 -21.71
N LEU A 63 15.73 -9.55 -20.69
CA LEU A 63 15.56 -8.85 -19.42
C LEU A 63 15.86 -7.36 -19.61
N SER A 64 14.88 -6.53 -19.25
CA SER A 64 15.11 -5.10 -19.09
C SER A 64 16.10 -4.85 -17.95
N GLU A 65 16.58 -3.62 -17.78
CA GLU A 65 17.43 -3.25 -16.65
C GLU A 65 16.78 -3.59 -15.29
N LYS A 66 15.48 -3.33 -15.17
CA LYS A 66 14.66 -3.72 -14.01
C LYS A 66 14.55 -5.24 -13.85
N GLY A 67 14.41 -5.97 -14.95
CA GLY A 67 14.43 -7.43 -15.01
C GLY A 67 15.74 -8.01 -14.50
N ARG A 68 16.87 -7.45 -14.96
CA ARG A 68 18.21 -7.85 -14.54
C ARG A 68 18.45 -7.58 -13.07
N ALA A 69 18.15 -6.39 -12.57
CA ALA A 69 18.28 -6.07 -11.15
C ALA A 69 17.44 -7.01 -10.26
N PHE A 70 16.20 -7.30 -10.69
CA PHE A 70 15.34 -8.25 -9.98
C PHE A 70 15.87 -9.69 -10.05
N ALA A 71 16.40 -10.10 -11.20
CA ALA A 71 17.02 -11.41 -11.34
C ALA A 71 18.27 -11.54 -10.46
N SER A 72 19.15 -10.53 -10.41
CA SER A 72 20.33 -10.50 -9.55
C SER A 72 19.95 -10.68 -8.08
N LEU A 73 18.92 -9.96 -7.62
CA LEU A 73 18.37 -10.08 -6.27
C LEU A 73 17.83 -11.49 -5.94
N LEU A 74 17.45 -12.27 -6.96
CA LEU A 74 17.00 -13.65 -6.80
C LEU A 74 18.11 -14.69 -7.03
N SER A 75 19.16 -14.34 -7.78
CA SER A 75 20.23 -15.25 -8.22
C SER A 75 21.51 -15.15 -7.42
N GLU A 76 21.71 -14.07 -6.66
CA GLU A 76 22.73 -14.02 -5.62
C GLU A 76 22.51 -15.25 -4.75
N LYS A 77 23.47 -16.19 -4.80
CA LYS A 77 23.54 -17.29 -3.83
C LYS A 77 23.38 -16.61 -2.48
N ARG A 78 22.32 -16.98 -1.78
CA ARG A 78 21.95 -16.50 -0.44
C ARG A 78 23.06 -16.91 0.52
N SER A 79 24.21 -16.26 0.44
CA SER A 79 25.27 -16.41 1.41
C SER A 79 24.71 -15.82 2.68
N PRO A 80 24.67 -16.57 3.79
CA PRO A 80 24.16 -16.05 5.04
C PRO A 80 24.90 -14.76 5.35
N VAL A 81 24.17 -13.66 5.44
CA VAL A 81 24.70 -12.38 5.89
C VAL A 81 24.73 -12.46 7.41
N GLU A 82 25.80 -11.95 8.04
CA GLU A 82 25.79 -11.86 9.50
C GLU A 82 24.56 -11.06 9.97
N PRO A 83 23.77 -11.60 10.92
CA PRO A 83 22.54 -10.96 11.34
C PRO A 83 22.83 -9.66 12.10
N LYS A 84 22.84 -8.54 11.38
CA LYS A 84 22.86 -7.21 12.00
C LYS A 84 21.44 -6.84 12.42
N ILE A 85 21.10 -7.19 13.65
CA ILE A 85 19.83 -6.83 14.28
C ILE A 85 19.85 -5.31 14.55
N PRO A 86 18.84 -4.56 14.08
CA PRO A 86 18.76 -3.12 14.33
C PRO A 86 18.73 -2.76 15.82
N GLU A 87 19.36 -1.65 16.19
CA GLU A 87 19.29 -1.12 17.55
C GLU A 87 17.84 -0.84 17.96
N GLY A 88 17.50 -1.16 19.21
CA GLY A 88 16.15 -0.99 19.75
C GLY A 88 15.16 -2.15 19.47
N VAL A 89 15.58 -3.22 18.78
CA VAL A 89 14.78 -4.46 18.68
C VAL A 89 14.80 -5.21 20.01
N ARG A 90 13.77 -5.01 20.85
CA ARG A 90 13.63 -5.70 22.14
C ARG A 90 12.89 -7.05 22.03
N SER A 91 12.06 -7.22 21.00
CA SER A 91 11.26 -8.44 20.81
C SER A 91 12.13 -9.61 20.33
N LYS A 92 12.20 -10.69 21.13
CA LYS A 92 12.91 -11.94 20.76
C LYS A 92 12.44 -12.50 19.41
N ARG A 93 11.15 -12.36 19.09
CA ARG A 93 10.59 -12.84 17.81
C ARG A 93 11.08 -12.03 16.62
N VAL A 94 11.10 -10.70 16.77
CA VAL A 94 11.59 -9.82 15.70
C VAL A 94 13.07 -10.08 15.45
N LYS A 95 13.85 -10.32 16.50
CA LYS A 95 15.26 -10.78 16.35
C LYS A 95 15.35 -12.04 15.50
N ALA A 96 14.57 -13.07 15.82
CA ALA A 96 14.53 -14.31 15.04
C ALA A 96 14.11 -14.09 13.57
N LEU A 97 13.19 -13.16 13.28
CA LEU A 97 12.81 -12.81 11.91
C LEU A 97 13.97 -12.15 11.15
N PHE A 98 14.75 -11.28 11.79
CA PHE A 98 15.94 -10.67 11.20
C PHE A 98 17.07 -11.69 10.99
N GLU A 99 17.26 -12.60 11.94
CA GLU A 99 18.22 -13.71 11.82
C GLU A 99 17.86 -14.63 10.66
N ALA A 100 16.59 -15.04 10.56
CA ALA A 100 16.11 -15.85 9.43
C ALA A 100 16.18 -15.10 8.10
N LEU A 101 15.91 -13.80 8.08
CA LEU A 101 16.08 -12.96 6.89
C LEU A 101 17.55 -12.87 6.47
N ALA A 102 18.46 -12.70 7.42
CA ALA A 102 19.91 -12.66 7.16
C ALA A 102 20.45 -14.02 6.69
N TYR A 103 19.97 -15.11 7.27
CA TYR A 103 20.23 -16.49 6.81
C TYR A 103 19.75 -16.71 5.37
N CYS A 104 18.66 -16.06 4.97
CA CYS A 104 18.19 -16.05 3.57
C CYS A 104 18.99 -15.09 2.67
N GLY A 105 20.20 -14.67 3.05
CA GLY A 105 21.00 -13.72 2.28
C GLY A 105 20.46 -12.28 2.34
N GLY A 106 19.67 -11.96 3.36
CA GLY A 106 19.06 -10.65 3.55
C GLY A 106 17.84 -10.37 2.67
N VAL A 107 17.33 -11.37 1.94
CA VAL A 107 16.16 -11.25 1.06
C VAL A 107 15.20 -12.42 1.30
N ALA A 108 13.99 -12.14 1.78
CA ALA A 108 12.98 -13.18 1.98
C ALA A 108 11.54 -12.65 1.86
N ARG A 109 10.62 -13.50 1.44
CA ARG A 109 9.18 -13.28 1.51
C ARG A 109 8.66 -13.51 2.92
N ALA A 110 7.51 -12.92 3.22
CA ALA A 110 6.81 -13.20 4.46
C ALA A 110 6.48 -14.71 4.61
N SER A 111 6.12 -15.38 3.51
CA SER A 111 5.82 -16.81 3.48
C SER A 111 7.04 -17.69 3.77
N GLU A 112 8.24 -17.27 3.36
CA GLU A 112 9.50 -17.98 3.65
C GLU A 112 9.88 -17.86 5.13
N LEU A 113 9.51 -16.74 5.78
CA LEU A 113 9.72 -16.50 7.20
C LEU A 113 8.55 -16.99 8.08
N ALA A 114 7.47 -17.50 7.47
CA ALA A 114 6.25 -17.88 8.18
C ALA A 114 6.41 -19.12 9.07
N ALA A 115 7.52 -19.86 8.93
CA ALA A 115 7.89 -20.93 9.87
C ALA A 115 8.05 -20.41 11.31
N LEU A 116 8.40 -19.12 11.48
CA LEU A 116 8.60 -18.51 12.80
C LEU A 116 7.30 -17.94 13.40
N CYS A 117 6.36 -17.48 12.57
CA CYS A 117 5.02 -17.06 12.99
C CYS A 117 4.08 -16.87 11.78
N LYS A 118 2.77 -16.67 12.04
CA LYS A 118 1.76 -16.43 10.98
C LYS A 118 2.22 -15.34 10.01
N GLU A 119 2.08 -15.57 8.70
CA GLU A 119 2.56 -14.68 7.65
C GLU A 119 2.03 -13.23 7.78
N SER A 120 0.77 -13.06 8.17
CA SER A 120 0.17 -11.74 8.44
C SER A 120 0.93 -10.96 9.51
N ARG A 121 1.45 -11.69 10.51
CA ARG A 121 2.22 -11.14 11.63
C ARG A 121 3.66 -10.86 11.24
N VAL A 122 4.30 -11.73 10.45
CA VAL A 122 5.61 -11.44 9.83
C VAL A 122 5.54 -10.12 9.06
N ARG A 123 4.50 -9.96 8.22
CA ARG A 123 4.29 -8.71 7.47
C ARG A 123 4.16 -7.53 8.41
N SER A 124 3.28 -7.60 9.41
CA SER A 124 3.07 -6.51 10.37
C SER A 124 4.36 -6.12 11.10
N GLU A 125 5.13 -7.10 11.57
CA GLU A 125 6.35 -6.88 12.33
C GLU A 125 7.47 -6.30 11.44
N LEU A 126 7.68 -6.82 10.22
CA LEU A 126 8.73 -6.33 9.32
C LEU A 126 8.37 -5.00 8.62
N TYR A 127 7.09 -4.72 8.35
CA TYR A 127 6.66 -3.44 7.76
C TYR A 127 6.98 -2.24 8.66
N HIS A 128 6.99 -2.43 9.97
CA HIS A 128 7.49 -1.42 10.91
C HIS A 128 8.93 -1.00 10.59
N TYR A 129 9.78 -1.97 10.26
CA TYR A 129 11.19 -1.74 9.91
C TYR A 129 11.39 -1.26 8.47
N VAL A 130 10.41 -1.49 7.60
CA VAL A 130 10.34 -0.83 6.28
C VAL A 130 10.11 0.67 6.44
N LYS A 131 9.18 1.07 7.32
CA LYS A 131 8.93 2.50 7.61
C LYS A 131 10.14 3.20 8.22
N LYS A 132 10.94 2.49 9.02
CA LYS A 132 12.18 2.98 9.62
C LYS A 132 13.38 2.99 8.66
N GLY A 133 13.19 2.59 7.40
CA GLY A 133 14.26 2.58 6.39
C GLY A 133 15.33 1.48 6.59
N VAL A 134 15.14 0.58 7.55
CA VAL A 134 16.04 -0.56 7.83
C VAL A 134 15.86 -1.66 6.78
N LEU A 135 14.60 -1.94 6.44
CA LEU A 135 14.23 -2.86 5.39
C LEU A 135 13.72 -2.07 4.20
N SER A 136 13.89 -2.62 3.00
CA SER A 136 13.05 -2.27 1.88
C SER A 136 12.08 -3.40 1.60
N PHE A 137 10.88 -3.06 1.18
CA PHE A 137 9.91 -4.03 0.72
C PHE A 137 9.69 -3.82 -0.76
N SER A 138 10.17 -4.76 -1.56
CA SER A 138 10.04 -4.72 -3.00
C SER A 138 9.60 -6.07 -3.52
N PHE A 139 8.63 -6.06 -4.41
CA PHE A 139 8.18 -7.25 -5.13
C PHE A 139 7.74 -8.44 -4.24
N GLY A 140 7.22 -8.17 -3.04
CA GLY A 140 6.83 -9.23 -2.10
C GLY A 140 7.97 -9.73 -1.20
N PHE A 141 9.18 -9.21 -1.39
CA PHE A 141 10.35 -9.53 -0.60
C PHE A 141 10.67 -8.40 0.37
N PHE A 142 11.03 -8.78 1.59
CA PHE A 142 11.78 -7.94 2.51
C PHE A 142 13.25 -8.05 2.16
N VAL A 143 13.93 -6.92 2.09
CA VAL A 143 15.34 -6.81 1.73
C VAL A 143 16.04 -5.97 2.79
N LEU A 144 17.09 -6.50 3.42
CA LEU A 144 17.95 -5.74 4.32
C LEU A 144 18.67 -4.63 3.54
N ARG A 145 18.55 -3.37 3.99
CA ARG A 145 19.31 -2.27 3.38
C ARG A 145 20.72 -2.21 3.96
N ALA A 146 21.72 -2.25 3.10
CA ALA A 146 23.14 -2.12 3.49
C ALA A 146 23.45 -0.79 4.22
N THR A 147 22.65 0.26 4.01
CA THR A 147 22.84 1.59 4.61
C THR A 147 22.32 1.72 6.05
N ALA A 148 21.71 0.68 6.64
CA ALA A 148 21.41 0.66 8.07
C ALA A 148 22.65 0.40 8.95
N ILE A 149 23.84 0.41 8.34
CA ILE A 149 25.14 0.44 9.01
C ILE A 149 25.51 1.90 9.23
N THR A 150 24.87 2.57 10.18
CA THR A 150 25.52 3.67 10.89
C THR A 150 26.24 3.06 12.08
N THR A 151 27.49 2.67 11.85
CA THR A 151 28.47 2.63 12.93
C THR A 151 28.55 4.04 13.45
N THR A 152 27.99 4.30 14.63
CA THR A 152 28.25 5.54 15.36
C THR A 152 29.70 5.45 15.84
N THR A 153 30.66 5.77 14.98
CA THR A 153 32.02 6.11 15.42
C THR A 153 31.90 7.41 16.18
N ILE A 154 31.82 7.30 17.51
CA ILE A 154 32.08 8.40 18.42
C ILE A 154 33.54 8.81 18.14
N PRO A 155 33.82 10.05 17.68
CA PRO A 155 35.19 10.49 17.56
C PRO A 155 35.80 10.51 18.97
N VAL A 156 36.87 9.75 19.16
CA VAL A 156 37.76 9.91 20.32
C VAL A 156 38.39 11.30 20.19
N PRO A 157 38.16 12.24 21.13
CA PRO A 157 38.89 13.49 21.09
C PRO A 157 40.35 13.19 21.46
N GLU A 158 41.22 13.25 20.45
CA GLU A 158 42.63 13.54 20.64
C GLU A 158 42.73 14.94 21.26
N ASN A 159 42.77 14.99 22.58
CA ASN A 159 43.63 15.87 23.38
C ASN A 159 43.04 15.98 24.79
N GLY A 160 43.86 15.61 25.77
CA GLY A 160 43.54 15.66 27.18
C GLY A 160 43.09 17.05 27.61
N ARG A 161 41.78 17.22 27.80
CA ARG A 161 41.21 18.22 28.69
C ARG A 161 40.15 17.55 29.54
N LYS A 162 40.40 17.50 30.85
CA LYS A 162 39.44 17.08 31.87
C LYS A 162 38.17 17.92 31.73
N VAL A 163 37.08 17.31 31.28
CA VAL A 163 35.75 17.87 31.47
C VAL A 163 35.21 17.34 32.78
N VAL A 164 35.11 18.26 33.75
CA VAL A 164 34.50 18.05 35.06
C VAL A 164 33.03 17.68 34.85
N VAL A 165 32.66 16.47 35.24
CA VAL A 165 31.26 16.05 35.34
C VAL A 165 30.66 16.73 36.56
N LEU A 166 29.90 17.81 36.35
CA LEU A 166 28.98 18.32 37.36
C LEU A 166 27.78 17.36 37.46
N LYS A 167 27.82 16.49 38.47
CA LYS A 167 26.63 15.79 38.99
C LYS A 167 25.66 16.84 39.52
N LYS A 168 24.42 16.81 39.05
CA LYS A 168 23.28 17.32 39.82
C LYS A 168 22.25 16.21 39.98
N ASN A 169 22.27 15.62 41.17
CA ASN A 169 21.15 14.86 41.71
C ASN A 169 19.98 15.83 41.89
N ASN A 170 18.76 15.38 41.60
CA ASN A 170 17.58 15.85 42.31
C ASN A 170 16.57 14.72 42.35
N GLU A 171 16.61 14.02 43.48
CA GLU A 171 15.46 13.34 44.07
C GLU A 171 14.39 14.38 44.42
N GLY A 172 13.12 13.97 44.41
CA GLY A 172 12.00 14.84 44.74
C GLY A 172 10.66 14.13 44.63
N SER A 173 10.45 13.18 45.53
CA SER A 173 9.17 12.54 45.84
C SER A 173 8.09 13.56 46.22
N ILE A 174 6.88 13.49 45.66
CA ILE A 174 5.65 13.91 46.35
C ILE A 174 4.55 12.89 46.08
N ASN A 175 4.10 12.32 47.20
CA ASN A 175 2.98 11.44 47.40
C ASN A 175 1.79 12.30 47.87
N ARG A 176 0.59 12.19 47.24
CA ARG A 176 -0.70 12.54 47.89
C ARG A 176 -1.84 11.69 47.31
N ASN A 177 -2.30 10.76 48.15
CA ASN A 177 -3.67 10.27 48.19
C ASN A 177 -4.65 11.45 48.40
N ASN A 178 -5.85 11.36 47.82
CA ASN A 178 -7.07 11.18 48.60
C ASN A 178 -8.31 10.93 47.73
N ASN A 179 -9.15 10.06 48.28
CA ASN A 179 -10.50 9.68 47.88
C ASN A 179 -11.43 10.85 47.59
N HIS A 180 -12.40 10.64 46.69
CA HIS A 180 -13.81 10.71 47.09
C HIS A 180 -14.72 9.92 46.15
N ASP A 181 -15.33 8.87 46.71
CA ASP A 181 -16.63 8.35 46.30
C ASP A 181 -17.70 9.44 46.48
N ILE A 182 -18.58 9.64 45.49
CA ILE A 182 -20.03 9.83 45.72
C ILE A 182 -20.78 9.15 44.56
N ASN A 183 -21.81 8.42 44.98
CA ASN A 183 -22.62 7.45 44.28
C ASN A 183 -24.01 8.05 43.92
N HIS A 184 -24.69 7.45 42.94
CA HIS A 184 -26.15 7.49 42.67
C HIS A 184 -26.81 8.86 42.39
N ASN A 185 -27.79 9.02 41.47
CA ASN A 185 -28.99 8.22 41.26
C ASN A 185 -29.71 8.60 39.94
N ASN A 186 -30.20 7.57 39.22
CA ASN A 186 -31.52 7.41 38.57
C ASN A 186 -32.37 8.63 38.15
N LYS A 187 -32.91 8.62 36.91
CA LYS A 187 -34.29 8.15 36.58
C LYS A 187 -34.73 8.44 35.13
N LYS A 188 -35.24 7.36 34.49
CA LYS A 188 -36.52 7.20 33.76
C LYS A 188 -36.87 7.97 32.46
N GLU A 189 -37.15 7.12 31.46
CA GLU A 189 -38.38 7.00 30.63
C GLU A 189 -38.80 8.19 29.75
N GLU A 190 -38.94 7.97 28.44
CA GLU A 190 -40.24 7.62 27.83
C GLU A 190 -40.09 7.13 26.37
N GLU A 191 -40.85 6.08 26.05
CA GLU A 191 -41.14 5.58 24.71
C GLU A 191 -42.20 6.48 24.04
N GLU A 192 -42.20 6.59 22.71
CA GLU A 192 -43.44 6.36 21.97
C GLU A 192 -43.22 6.03 20.49
N LYS A 193 -43.95 5.00 20.05
CA LYS A 193 -44.11 4.54 18.68
C LYS A 193 -45.30 5.28 18.07
N GLU A 194 -45.24 5.62 16.78
CA GLU A 194 -46.44 5.46 15.96
C GLU A 194 -46.17 5.27 14.46
N LYS A 195 -47.20 4.73 13.82
CA LYS A 195 -47.23 3.83 12.68
C LYS A 195 -47.24 4.53 11.31
N GLN A 196 -46.69 3.79 10.34
CA GLN A 196 -47.23 3.48 9.01
C GLN A 196 -48.24 4.46 8.36
N LYS A 197 -47.88 4.92 7.16
CA LYS A 197 -48.78 4.89 5.99
C LYS A 197 -47.95 4.81 4.69
N ALA A 198 -48.04 3.67 4.02
CA ALA A 198 -47.94 3.58 2.55
C ALA A 198 -49.39 3.54 2.01
N PRO A 199 -49.69 3.60 0.68
CA PRO A 199 -48.83 3.73 -0.51
C PRO A 199 -49.40 4.83 -1.48
N PRO A 200 -49.07 4.94 -2.80
CA PRO A 200 -49.27 3.88 -3.79
C PRO A 200 -48.03 3.53 -4.64
N ASN A 201 -48.03 2.26 -5.05
CA ASN A 201 -47.27 1.73 -6.18
C ASN A 201 -47.59 2.51 -7.46
N SER A 202 -46.53 3.00 -8.13
CA SER A 202 -46.50 3.09 -9.59
C SER A 202 -45.22 2.42 -10.05
N GLY A 203 -45.40 1.27 -10.71
CA GLY A 203 -44.30 0.47 -11.21
C GLY A 203 -43.50 1.18 -12.29
N SER A 204 -42.18 1.15 -12.11
CA SER A 204 -41.25 1.02 -13.22
C SER A 204 -40.19 0.03 -12.76
N SER A 205 -40.17 -1.14 -13.38
CA SER A 205 -39.10 -2.11 -13.26
C SER A 205 -37.82 -1.52 -13.86
N SER A 206 -37.12 -0.66 -13.11
CA SER A 206 -35.72 -0.35 -13.39
C SER A 206 -34.89 -1.42 -12.68
N SER A 207 -34.19 -2.23 -13.46
CA SER A 207 -32.98 -2.88 -12.97
C SER A 207 -32.09 -1.76 -12.40
N ASN A 208 -32.08 -1.57 -11.08
CA ASN A 208 -31.16 -0.65 -10.41
C ASN A 208 -29.76 -1.22 -10.55
N SER A 209 -29.18 -1.05 -11.75
CA SER A 209 -27.77 -1.31 -11.99
C SER A 209 -26.98 -0.43 -11.03
N SER A 210 -25.90 -0.98 -10.49
CA SER A 210 -24.91 -0.25 -9.69
C SER A 210 -24.54 1.10 -10.30
N ASP A 211 -24.63 1.19 -11.62
CA ASP A 211 -24.23 2.33 -12.43
C ASP A 211 -25.23 3.50 -12.31
N GLY A 212 -26.54 3.21 -12.16
CA GLY A 212 -27.56 4.23 -11.92
C GLY A 212 -27.38 4.94 -10.58
N VAL A 213 -27.11 4.17 -9.52
CA VAL A 213 -26.85 4.69 -8.17
C VAL A 213 -25.59 5.55 -8.13
N LEU A 214 -24.57 5.22 -8.94
CA LEU A 214 -23.33 6.00 -9.00
C LEU A 214 -23.50 7.31 -9.79
N ARG A 215 -24.29 7.30 -10.86
CA ARG A 215 -24.65 8.53 -11.59
C ARG A 215 -25.43 9.49 -10.69
N GLU A 216 -26.33 8.97 -9.86
CA GLU A 216 -27.06 9.76 -8.84
C GLU A 216 -26.09 10.38 -7.83
N ARG A 217 -25.22 9.58 -7.19
CA ARG A 217 -24.19 10.07 -6.26
C ARG A 217 -23.24 11.10 -6.90
N LEU A 218 -22.89 10.91 -8.18
CA LEU A 218 -22.08 11.88 -8.93
C LEU A 218 -22.82 13.21 -9.10
N SER A 219 -24.12 13.18 -9.37
CA SER A 219 -24.94 14.39 -9.55
C SER A 219 -25.15 15.18 -8.25
N GLU A 220 -24.88 14.58 -7.09
CA GLU A 220 -24.89 15.27 -5.79
C GLU A 220 -23.70 16.23 -5.63
N LEU A 221 -22.64 16.08 -6.42
CA LEU A 221 -21.47 16.95 -6.37
C LEU A 221 -21.79 18.33 -6.98
N ARG A 222 -21.59 19.37 -6.18
CA ARG A 222 -21.82 20.78 -6.49
C ARG A 222 -20.50 21.52 -6.68
N SER A 223 -19.45 21.18 -5.94
CA SER A 223 -18.17 21.87 -6.07
C SER A 223 -17.38 21.39 -7.28
N PRO A 224 -16.86 22.30 -8.13
CA PRO A 224 -15.92 21.95 -9.20
C PRO A 224 -14.70 21.18 -8.67
N SER A 225 -14.22 21.54 -7.48
CA SER A 225 -13.08 20.91 -6.83
C SER A 225 -13.39 19.47 -6.39
N ALA A 226 -14.62 19.19 -5.96
CA ALA A 226 -15.06 17.82 -5.67
C ALA A 226 -15.11 16.95 -6.92
N VAL A 227 -15.62 17.50 -8.03
CA VAL A 227 -15.67 16.79 -9.31
C VAL A 227 -14.26 16.54 -9.87
N ARG A 228 -13.36 17.53 -9.81
CA ARG A 228 -11.94 17.37 -10.20
C ARG A 228 -11.24 16.31 -9.35
N LEU A 229 -11.42 16.35 -8.04
CA LEU A 229 -10.86 15.36 -7.13
C LEU A 229 -11.41 13.96 -7.41
N PHE A 230 -12.71 13.82 -7.64
CA PHE A 230 -13.30 12.54 -8.05
C PHE A 230 -12.71 12.03 -9.36
N LEU A 231 -12.63 12.87 -10.39
CA LEU A 231 -12.06 12.51 -11.69
C LEU A 231 -10.62 12.02 -11.55
N PHE A 232 -9.81 12.76 -10.81
CA PHE A 232 -8.44 12.36 -10.51
C PHE A 232 -8.37 10.98 -9.84
N LEU A 233 -9.25 10.72 -8.86
CA LEU A 233 -9.32 9.42 -8.19
C LEU A 233 -9.79 8.30 -9.13
N ALA A 234 -10.82 8.57 -9.92
CA ALA A 234 -11.43 7.62 -10.85
C ALA A 234 -10.47 7.21 -11.96
N GLU A 235 -9.79 8.16 -12.60
CA GLU A 235 -8.81 7.89 -13.66
C GLU A 235 -7.66 7.02 -13.16
N ARG A 236 -7.18 7.28 -11.94
CA ARG A 236 -6.13 6.47 -11.33
C ARG A 236 -6.63 5.13 -10.85
N ALA A 237 -7.87 5.05 -10.36
CA ALA A 237 -8.50 3.78 -10.01
C ALA A 237 -8.58 2.85 -11.23
N VAL A 238 -8.98 3.37 -12.39
CA VAL A 238 -9.00 2.62 -13.66
C VAL A 238 -7.59 2.26 -14.12
N ARG A 239 -6.68 3.24 -14.19
CA ARG A 239 -5.31 3.03 -14.69
C ARG A 239 -4.51 2.04 -13.86
N LEU A 240 -4.68 2.06 -12.54
CA LEU A 240 -3.89 1.28 -11.58
C LEU A 240 -4.67 0.06 -11.03
N SER A 241 -5.95 -0.06 -11.37
CA SER A 241 -6.88 -1.04 -10.81
C SER A 241 -6.84 -1.09 -9.28
N ASN A 242 -6.82 0.09 -8.64
CA ASN A 242 -6.63 0.25 -7.19
C ASN A 242 -7.45 1.42 -6.65
N TYR A 243 -8.22 1.16 -5.60
CA TYR A 243 -9.15 2.14 -5.01
C TYR A 243 -8.54 2.97 -3.89
N VAL A 244 -7.34 2.60 -3.41
CA VAL A 244 -6.64 3.31 -2.33
C VAL A 244 -5.48 4.13 -2.89
N PHE A 245 -5.52 5.42 -2.66
CA PHE A 245 -4.47 6.35 -3.01
C PHE A 245 -3.40 6.43 -1.93
N TYR A 246 -2.15 6.55 -2.37
CA TYR A 246 -1.02 6.74 -1.48
C TYR A 246 -0.37 8.06 -1.83
N GLY A 247 -0.52 9.03 -0.94
CA GLY A 247 0.12 10.34 -0.99
C GLY A 247 -0.30 11.19 0.19
N SER A 248 0.43 12.28 0.45
CA SER A 248 0.02 13.30 1.41
C SER A 248 -1.17 14.11 0.85
N ALA A 249 -1.87 14.86 1.71
CA ALA A 249 -2.94 15.76 1.26
C ALA A 249 -2.43 16.79 0.24
N GLY A 250 -1.21 17.33 0.44
CA GLY A 250 -0.57 18.24 -0.51
C GLY A 250 -0.29 17.59 -1.87
N GLU A 251 0.23 16.36 -1.89
CA GLU A 251 0.46 15.62 -3.14
C GLU A 251 -0.84 15.34 -3.91
N VAL A 252 -1.96 15.18 -3.20
CA VAL A 252 -3.28 14.99 -3.82
C VAL A 252 -3.85 16.30 -4.34
N ALA A 253 -3.73 17.39 -3.57
CA ALA A 253 -4.10 18.75 -3.98
C ALA A 253 -3.36 19.14 -5.28
N ASP A 254 -2.03 19.07 -5.28
CA ASP A 254 -1.19 19.43 -6.42
C ASP A 254 -1.52 18.59 -7.66
N ALA A 255 -1.69 17.28 -7.49
CA ALA A 255 -1.93 16.38 -8.61
C ALA A 255 -3.37 16.43 -9.15
N SER A 256 -4.33 16.92 -8.36
CA SER A 256 -5.72 17.13 -8.80
C SER A 256 -6.00 18.57 -9.27
N GLY A 257 -5.05 19.49 -9.11
CA GLY A 257 -5.21 20.90 -9.44
C GLY A 257 -6.23 21.61 -8.54
N VAL A 258 -6.32 21.18 -7.28
CA VAL A 258 -7.23 21.69 -6.25
C VAL A 258 -6.39 22.31 -5.14
N SER A 259 -6.79 23.47 -4.60
CA SER A 259 -6.06 24.09 -3.49
C SER A 259 -6.20 23.27 -2.19
N LEU A 260 -5.31 23.48 -1.21
CA LEU A 260 -5.39 22.79 0.09
C LEU A 260 -6.69 23.11 0.86
N GLU A 261 -7.21 24.33 0.69
CA GLU A 261 -8.48 24.77 1.29
C GLU A 261 -9.67 24.07 0.61
N GLU A 262 -9.69 24.08 -0.71
CA GLU A 262 -10.71 23.40 -1.52
C GLU A 262 -10.69 21.87 -1.34
N LEU A 263 -9.52 21.29 -1.06
CA LEU A 263 -9.37 19.84 -0.88
C LEU A 263 -10.22 19.33 0.28
N ASN A 264 -10.29 20.05 1.40
CA ASN A 264 -11.06 19.64 2.56
C ASN A 264 -12.57 19.68 2.31
N GLU A 265 -13.02 20.70 1.59
CA GLU A 265 -14.43 20.84 1.19
C GLU A 265 -14.82 19.76 0.18
N ALA A 266 -13.97 19.55 -0.84
CA ALA A 266 -14.13 18.48 -1.82
C ALA A 266 -14.19 17.09 -1.15
N LEU A 267 -13.32 16.83 -0.17
CA LEU A 267 -13.32 15.59 0.58
C LEU A 267 -14.59 15.38 1.40
N ARG A 268 -15.12 16.44 2.01
CA ARG A 268 -16.37 16.39 2.76
C ARG A 268 -17.54 16.06 1.83
N GLU A 269 -17.59 16.68 0.65
CA GLU A 269 -18.65 16.45 -0.33
C GLU A 269 -18.59 15.02 -0.90
N LEU A 270 -17.41 14.54 -1.29
CA LEU A 270 -17.23 13.17 -1.76
C LEU A 270 -17.59 12.13 -0.70
N ARG A 271 -17.38 12.43 0.58
CA ARG A 271 -17.78 11.57 1.69
C ARG A 271 -19.30 11.53 1.85
N ASN A 272 -19.96 12.67 1.76
CA ASN A 272 -21.42 12.77 1.85
C ASN A 272 -22.09 12.01 0.70
N ALA A 273 -21.59 12.17 -0.52
CA ALA A 273 -22.03 11.43 -1.71
C ALA A 273 -21.60 9.94 -1.70
N ARG A 274 -20.88 9.48 -0.67
CA ARG A 274 -20.34 8.11 -0.56
C ARG A 274 -19.53 7.67 -1.79
N LEU A 275 -18.74 8.59 -2.34
CA LEU A 275 -17.85 8.34 -3.49
C LEU A 275 -16.42 8.05 -3.04
N ALA A 276 -15.91 8.84 -2.09
CA ALA A 276 -14.57 8.68 -1.54
C ALA A 276 -14.53 8.97 -0.04
N TYR A 277 -13.51 8.48 0.64
CA TYR A 277 -13.28 8.72 2.06
C TYR A 277 -11.79 8.73 2.41
N VAL A 278 -11.46 9.30 3.56
CA VAL A 278 -10.11 9.25 4.13
C VAL A 278 -10.04 8.10 5.13
N ILE A 279 -9.06 7.21 4.97
CA ILE A 279 -8.79 6.09 5.88
C ILE A 279 -8.18 6.65 7.17
N PRO A 280 -8.88 6.61 8.32
CA PRO A 280 -8.46 7.31 9.53
C PRO A 280 -7.06 6.90 10.03
N GLN A 281 -6.74 5.62 9.92
CA GLN A 281 -5.48 5.04 10.41
C GLN A 281 -4.26 5.44 9.58
N THR A 282 -4.46 5.86 8.33
CA THR A 282 -3.35 6.11 7.39
C THR A 282 -3.38 7.48 6.74
N GLY A 283 -4.45 8.24 6.92
CA GLY A 283 -4.67 9.54 6.27
C GLY A 283 -4.84 9.46 4.75
N LYS A 284 -5.02 8.25 4.20
CA LYS A 284 -5.07 8.03 2.74
C LYS A 284 -6.46 8.20 2.20
N LEU A 285 -6.60 8.79 1.01
CA LEU A 285 -7.84 8.75 0.25
C LEU A 285 -8.11 7.35 -0.31
N ALA A 286 -9.37 6.96 -0.31
CA ALA A 286 -9.85 5.78 -1.01
C ALA A 286 -11.24 6.02 -1.61
N LEU A 287 -11.53 5.37 -2.73
CA LEU A 287 -12.90 5.23 -3.22
C LEU A 287 -13.62 4.16 -2.40
N TYR A 288 -14.94 4.30 -2.24
CA TYR A 288 -15.74 3.18 -1.75
C TYR A 288 -15.65 2.01 -2.74
N ARG A 289 -15.75 0.78 -2.22
CA ARG A 289 -15.49 -0.44 -2.99
C ARG A 289 -16.46 -0.60 -4.17
N ASP A 290 -17.75 -0.34 -3.94
CA ASP A 290 -18.80 -0.36 -4.96
C ASP A 290 -18.52 0.65 -6.08
N VAL A 291 -18.06 1.85 -5.73
CA VAL A 291 -17.65 2.90 -6.69
C VAL A 291 -16.46 2.44 -7.51
N GLY A 292 -15.43 1.88 -6.84
CA GLY A 292 -14.22 1.39 -7.49
C GLY A 292 -14.48 0.23 -8.44
N ASP A 293 -15.24 -0.78 -7.99
CA ASP A 293 -15.57 -1.97 -8.79
C ASP A 293 -16.38 -1.58 -10.04
N ALA A 294 -17.32 -0.63 -9.90
CA ALA A 294 -18.09 -0.11 -11.03
C ALA A 294 -17.23 0.69 -12.01
N LEU A 295 -16.34 1.57 -11.54
CA LEU A 295 -15.43 2.32 -12.40
C LEU A 295 -14.49 1.42 -13.22
N ILE A 296 -14.06 0.28 -12.67
CA ILE A 296 -13.24 -0.69 -13.41
C ILE A 296 -14.08 -1.48 -14.41
N LYS A 297 -15.34 -1.76 -14.09
CA LYS A 297 -16.26 -2.50 -14.96
C LYS A 297 -16.78 -1.66 -16.12
N ASP A 298 -17.08 -0.39 -15.88
CA ASP A 298 -17.60 0.56 -16.84
C ASP A 298 -16.89 1.92 -16.74
N HIS A 299 -16.12 2.24 -17.79
CA HIS A 299 -15.39 3.49 -17.87
C HIS A 299 -16.28 4.68 -18.29
N SER A 300 -17.55 4.45 -18.66
CA SER A 300 -18.50 5.51 -19.06
C SER A 300 -18.69 6.56 -17.97
N LEU A 301 -18.61 6.16 -16.70
CA LEU A 301 -18.72 7.02 -15.52
C LEU A 301 -17.66 8.14 -15.46
N ILE A 302 -16.48 7.92 -16.05
CA ILE A 302 -15.44 8.97 -16.14
C ILE A 302 -15.90 10.07 -17.12
N PHE A 303 -16.55 9.71 -18.22
CA PHE A 303 -17.08 10.67 -19.18
C PHE A 303 -18.24 11.47 -18.60
N ASP A 304 -19.09 10.84 -17.80
CA ASP A 304 -20.16 11.53 -17.07
C ASP A 304 -19.60 12.57 -16.09
N ALA A 305 -18.56 12.19 -15.33
CA ALA A 305 -17.91 13.10 -14.40
C ALA A 305 -17.20 14.27 -15.11
N ARG A 306 -16.62 14.04 -16.31
CA ARG A 306 -16.07 15.13 -17.14
C ARG A 306 -17.17 16.07 -17.64
N SER A 307 -18.30 15.52 -18.06
CA SER A 307 -19.47 16.29 -18.49
C SER A 307 -20.06 17.11 -17.34
N LEU A 308 -20.08 16.53 -16.13
CA LEU A 308 -20.50 17.23 -14.93
C LEU A 308 -19.56 18.40 -14.63
N LEU A 309 -18.24 18.20 -14.71
CA LEU A 309 -17.25 19.27 -14.47
C LEU A 309 -17.48 20.47 -15.38
N GLN A 310 -17.83 20.25 -16.65
CA GLN A 310 -18.17 21.34 -17.58
C GLN A 310 -19.44 22.11 -17.22
N ARG A 311 -20.36 21.49 -16.46
CA ARG A 311 -21.61 22.14 -16.03
C ARG A 311 -21.46 22.94 -14.74
N VAL A 312 -20.55 22.51 -13.86
CA VAL A 312 -20.30 23.18 -12.57
C VAL A 312 -19.15 24.19 -12.61
N SER A 313 -18.27 24.13 -13.62
CA SER A 313 -17.20 25.13 -13.86
C SER A 313 -17.74 26.37 -14.55
#